data_AF-A0A0C3RCP5-F1
#
_entry.id   AF-A0A0C3RCP5-F1
#
_cell.length_a   1.000
_cell.length_b   1.000
_cell.length_c   1.000
_cell.angle_alpha   90.00
_cell.angle_beta   90.00
_cell.angle_gamma   90.00
#
_symmetry.space_group_name_H-M   'P 1'
#
loop_
_entity.id
_entity.type
_entity.pdbx_description
1 polymer ?
#
loop_
_entity_poly.entity_id
_entity_poly.type
_entity_poly.pdbx_seq_one_letter_code
_entity_poly.pdbx_strand_id
1 'polypeptide(L)' 'LNLKLTTGAYGASFFMLTGFHGFHVTLGSIMLLVIWFRVMAGHFTPENHFGFEGVAWYWHFVDVVWLGLFIFVYWLV' A
#
# COMPACT_ATOMS: atom_id res chain seq x y z
N LEU A 1 -20.69 7.21 7.72
CA LEU A 1 -20.44 6.19 8.77
C LEU A 1 -19.96 6.90 10.05
N ASN A 2 -20.69 6.78 11.17
CA ASN A 2 -20.28 7.29 12.49
C ASN A 2 -19.40 6.24 13.22
N LEU A 3 -18.37 5.74 12.52
CA LEU A 3 -17.47 4.72 13.04
C LEU A 3 -16.35 5.37 13.85
N LYS A 4 -16.18 4.92 15.09
CA LYS A 4 -15.05 5.20 15.97
C LYS A 4 -14.34 3.88 16.26
N LEU A 5 -13.08 3.96 16.67
CA LEU A 5 -12.32 2.77 17.14
C LEU A 5 -13.06 1.99 18.23
N THR A 6 -13.92 2.68 18.99
CA THR A 6 -14.70 2.11 20.10
C THR A 6 -16.07 1.57 19.71
N THR A 7 -16.47 1.61 18.43
CA THR A 7 -17.83 1.20 17.98
C THR A 7 -18.00 -0.32 17.86
N GLY A 8 -17.45 -1.08 18.82
CA GLY A 8 -17.48 -2.55 18.82
C GLY A 8 -16.51 -3.19 17.83
N ALA A 9 -16.63 -4.51 17.64
CA ALA A 9 -15.68 -5.31 16.85
C ALA A 9 -15.54 -4.82 15.39
N TYR A 10 -16.63 -4.37 14.76
CA TYR A 10 -16.60 -3.88 13.37
C TYR A 10 -15.78 -2.60 13.21
N GLY A 11 -15.95 -1.61 14.10
CA GLY A 11 -15.16 -0.38 14.07
C GLY A 11 -13.67 -0.64 14.31
N ALA A 12 -13.33 -1.51 15.26
CA ALA A 12 -11.95 -1.89 15.54
C ALA A 12 -11.29 -2.61 14.33
N SER A 13 -11.97 -3.58 13.72
CA SER A 13 -11.47 -4.27 12.53
C SER A 13 -11.35 -3.35 11.32
N PHE A 14 -12.31 -2.43 11.11
CA PHE A 14 -12.25 -1.42 10.05
C PHE A 14 -10.97 -0.58 10.14
N PHE A 15 -10.72 0.04 11.29
CA PHE A 15 -9.58 0.94 11.47
C PHE A 15 -8.24 0.18 11.51
N MET A 16 -8.22 -1.05 12.02
CA MET A 16 -7.01 -1.87 11.99
C MET A 16 -6.64 -2.26 10.55
N LEU A 17 -7.59 -2.76 9.76
CA LEU A 17 -7.35 -3.19 8.37
C LEU A 17 -7.00 -2.00 7.47
N THR A 18 -7.78 -0.93 7.52
CA THR A 18 -7.53 0.28 6.70
C THR A 18 -6.29 1.04 7.16
N GLY A 19 -6.05 1.13 8.47
CA GLY A 19 -4.86 1.78 9.03
C GLY A 19 -3.56 1.05 8.70
N PHE A 20 -3.55 -0.28 8.84
CA PHE A 20 -2.38 -1.10 8.47
C PHE A 20 -2.10 -1.03 6.96
N HIS A 21 -3.15 -1.02 6.15
CA HIS A 21 -3.01 -0.80 4.72
C HIS A 21 -2.45 0.60 4.39
N GLY A 22 -2.95 1.66 5.04
CA GLY A 22 -2.41 3.02 4.88
C GLY A 22 -0.94 3.16 5.27
N PHE A 23 -0.49 2.39 6.27
CA PHE A 23 0.93 2.27 6.60
C PHE A 23 1.75 1.66 5.44
N HIS A 24 1.25 0.59 4.81
CA HIS A 24 1.91 -0.02 3.65
C HIS A 24 1.96 0.91 2.44
N VAL A 25 0.90 1.68 2.18
CA VAL A 25 0.88 2.71 1.12
C VAL A 25 1.96 3.76 1.37
N THR A 26 2.11 4.21 2.61
CA THR A 26 3.15 5.20 2.99
C THR A 26 4.55 4.63 2.77
N LEU A 27 4.81 3.40 3.21
CA LEU A 27 6.08 2.72 2.97
C LEU A 27 6.36 2.54 1.47
N GLY A 28 5.37 2.09 0.69
CA GLY A 28 5.48 1.93 -0.74
C GLY A 28 5.80 3.25 -1.45
N SER A 29 5.21 4.35 -0.98
CA SER A 29 5.43 5.68 -1.55
C SER A 29 6.86 6.16 -1.31
N ILE A 30 7.39 5.90 -0.12
CA ILE A 30 8.80 6.17 0.21
C ILE A 30 9.72 5.31 -0.65
N MET A 31 9.42 4.01 -0.82
CA MET A 31 10.22 3.12 -1.66
C MET A 31 10.25 3.58 -3.13
N LEU A 32 9.10 3.98 -3.67
CA LEU A 32 9.00 4.55 -5.02
C LEU A 32 9.79 5.84 -5.15
N LEU A 33 9.71 6.73 -4.17
CA LEU A 33 10.48 7.97 -4.15
C LEU A 33 12.00 7.69 -4.15
N VAL A 34 12.45 6.72 -3.36
CA VAL A 34 13.87 6.30 -3.35
C VAL A 34 14.28 5.72 -4.70
N ILE A 35 13.47 4.84 -5.29
CA ILE A 35 13.75 4.26 -6.61
C ILE A 35 13.78 5.34 -7.69
N TRP A 36 12.87 6.33 -7.64
CA TRP A 36 12.87 7.47 -8.55
C TRP A 36 14.21 8.21 -8.52
N PHE A 37 14.73 8.56 -7.33
CA PHE A 37 16.04 9.20 -7.21
C PHE A 37 17.18 8.30 -7.71
N ARG A 38 17.13 6.99 -7.47
CA ARG A 38 18.14 6.04 -7.96
C ARG A 38 18.11 5.87 -9.49
N VAL A 39 16.93 5.92 -10.10
CA VAL A 39 16.77 5.91 -11.57
C VAL A 39 17.36 7.18 -12.16
N MET A 40 17.06 8.36 -11.60
CA MET A 40 17.65 9.62 -12.06
C MET A 40 19.18 9.66 -11.90
N ALA A 41 19.72 9.01 -10.87
CA ALA A 41 21.17 8.85 -10.66
C ALA A 41 21.82 7.80 -11.58
N GLY A 42 21.05 7.12 -12.43
CA GLY A 42 21.57 6.12 -13.37
C GLY A 42 22.01 4.80 -12.73
N HIS A 43 21.49 4.45 -11.55
CA HIS A 43 21.89 3.25 -10.81
C HIS A 43 21.33 1.93 -11.37
N PHE A 44 20.56 1.97 -12.45
CA PHE A 44 19.89 0.81 -13.03
C PHE A 44 20.17 0.73 -14.53
N THR A 45 20.43 -0.49 -15.02
CA THR A 45 20.48 -0.81 -16.45
C THR A 45 19.28 -1.68 -16.81
N PRO A 46 18.90 -1.79 -18.11
CA PRO A 46 17.81 -2.66 -18.56
C PRO A 46 17.98 -4.14 -18.18
N GLU A 47 19.21 -4.58 -17.93
CA GLU A 47 19.50 -5.96 -17.53
C GLU A 47 19.60 -6.12 -16.00
N ASN A 48 19.82 -5.03 -15.27
CA ASN A 48 20.08 -5.02 -13.84
C ASN A 48 19.24 -3.95 -13.11
N HIS A 49 17.94 -4.21 -13.00
CA HIS A 49 16.97 -3.32 -12.35
C HIS A 49 16.07 -3.99 -11.31
N PHE A 50 16.57 -5.04 -10.65
CA PHE A 50 15.80 -5.77 -9.62
C PHE A 50 15.23 -4.86 -8.52
N GLY A 51 15.96 -3.81 -8.13
CA GLY A 51 15.46 -2.84 -7.14
C GLY A 51 14.20 -2.10 -7.59
N PHE A 52 14.07 -1.82 -8.89
CA PHE A 52 12.86 -1.23 -9.47
C PHE A 52 11.73 -2.27 -9.53
N GLU A 53 12.02 -3.49 -10.00
CA GLU A 53 11.03 -4.59 -10.06
C GLU A 53 10.45 -4.92 -8.69
N GLY A 54 11.30 -5.04 -7.67
CA GLY A 54 10.86 -5.38 -6.31
C GLY A 54 9.93 -4.31 -5.72
N VAL A 55 10.20 -3.03 -5.98
CA VAL A 55 9.31 -1.94 -5.55
C VAL A 55 8.02 -1.91 -6.36
N ALA A 56 8.08 -2.20 -7.67
CA ALA A 56 6.88 -2.32 -8.49
C ALA A 56 5.97 -3.47 -8.00
N TRP A 57 6.54 -4.62 -7.63
CA TRP A 57 5.78 -5.73 -7.03
C TRP A 57 5.17 -5.35 -5.69
N TYR A 58 5.93 -4.66 -4.82
CA TYR A 58 5.40 -4.17 -3.56
C TYR A 58 4.22 -3.21 -3.77
N TRP A 59 4.33 -2.29 -4.73
CA TRP A 59 3.26 -1.36 -5.04
C TRP A 59 1.99 -2.06 -5.54
N HIS A 60 2.13 -3.01 -6.47
CA HIS A 60 0.99 -3.79 -6.95
C HIS A 60 0.35 -4.67 -5.86
N PHE A 61 1.14 -5.22 -4.93
CA PHE A 61 0.61 -5.92 -3.77
C PHE A 61 -0.29 -5.00 -2.93
N VAL A 62 0.17 -3.77 -2.66
CA VAL A 62 -0.62 -2.77 -1.94
C VAL A 62 -1.91 -2.45 -2.69
N ASP A 63 -1.85 -2.22 -4.01
CA ASP A 63 -3.05 -1.94 -4.82
C ASP A 63 -4.09 -3.07 -4.75
N VAL A 64 -3.66 -4.33 -4.87
CA VAL A 64 -4.57 -5.49 -4.80
C VAL A 64 -5.23 -5.61 -3.43
N VAL A 65 -4.47 -5.39 -2.34
CA VAL A 65 -5.03 -5.37 -0.98
C VAL A 65 -6.07 -4.26 -0.83
N TRP A 66 -5.82 -3.08 -1.43
CA TRP A 66 -6.78 -1.98 -1.40
C TRP A 66 -8.09 -2.31 -2.10
N LEU A 67 -8.03 -2.91 -3.29
CA LEU A 67 -9.23 -3.32 -4.03
C LEU A 67 -10.07 -4.32 -3.22
N GLY A 68 -9.41 -5.29 -2.56
CA GLY A 68 -10.07 -6.21 -1.64
C GLY A 68 -10.75 -5.47 -0.49
N LEU A 69 -10.02 -4.60 0.21
CA LEU A 69 -10.59 -3.81 1.31
C LEU A 69 -11.75 -2.93 0.86
N PHE A 70 -11.65 -2.30 -0.31
CA PHE A 70 -12.71 -1.48 -0.87
C PHE A 70 -14.01 -2.27 -1.07
N ILE A 71 -13.92 -3.45 -1.68
CA ILE A 71 -15.10 -4.32 -1.89
C ILE A 71 -15.68 -4.79 -0.56
N PHE A 72 -14.85 -5.32 0.36
CA PHE A 72 -15.34 -5.94 1.59
C PHE A 72 -15.79 -4.95 2.66
N VAL A 73 -15.21 -3.74 2.69
CA VAL A 73 -15.42 -2.80 3.80
C VAL A 73 -16.30 -1.61 3.40
N TYR A 74 -16.26 -1.20 2.13
CA TYR A 74 -17.01 -0.03 1.65
C TYR A 74 -18.19 -0.36 0.75
N TRP A 75 -18.18 -1.51 0.04
CA TRP A 75 -19.27 -1.91 -0.84
C TRP A 75 -20.20 -2.94 -0.18
N LEU A 76 -19.64 -4.06 0.27
CA LEU A 76 -20.44 -5.20 0.77
C LEU A 76 -21.03 -4.99 2.17
N VAL A 77 -20.53 -3.99 2.92
CA VAL A 77 -21.02 -3.63 4.26
C VAL A 77 -21.65 -2.26 4.22
#